data_AF-I5C2V2-F1
#
_entry.id   AF-I5C2V2-F1
#
_cell.length_a   1.000
_cell.length_b   1.000
_cell.length_c   1.000
_cell.angle_alpha   90.00
_cell.angle_beta   90.00
_cell.angle_gamma   90.00
#
_symmetry.space_group_name_H-M   'P 1'
#
loop_
_entity.id
_entity.type
_entity.pdbx_description
1 polymer ?
#
loop_
_entity_poly.entity_id
_entity_poly.type
_entity_poly.pdbx_seq_one_letter_code
_entity_poly.pdbx_strand_id
1 'polypeptide(L)'
;MYDRFTFLFLILLYVLPKQDLHAQGSQELLPKGARAAALGHASLTLVDGWALFNNPGALGLVTEASAVVGYDHRWQLAELSSLGAAYVHPLANGSVTVGASRFGGPHLHESKLKLAYAHR
;
A
#
# COMPACT_ATOMS: atom_id res chain seq x y z
N MET A 1 -28.20 34.21 27.04
CA MET A 1 -27.43 35.08 26.11
C MET A 1 -26.26 34.24 25.62
N TYR A 2 -26.44 33.53 24.50
CA TYR A 2 -25.35 32.72 23.93
C TYR A 2 -24.30 33.68 23.35
N ASP A 3 -23.04 33.51 23.75
CA ASP A 3 -21.94 34.34 23.29
C ASP A 3 -21.71 34.09 21.79
N ARG A 4 -21.42 35.15 21.04
CA ARG A 4 -21.10 35.11 19.60
C ARG A 4 -19.94 34.15 19.33
N PHE A 5 -19.04 33.97 20.30
CA PHE A 5 -17.98 32.96 20.25
C PHE A 5 -18.50 31.52 20.23
N THR A 6 -19.52 31.19 21.01
CA THR A 6 -20.10 29.84 21.03
C THR A 6 -20.75 29.51 19.70
N PHE A 7 -21.41 30.48 19.07
CA PHE A 7 -22.05 30.29 17.77
C PHE A 7 -21.02 30.11 16.63
N LEU A 8 -19.94 30.90 16.65
CA LEU A 8 -18.80 30.75 15.73
C LEU A 8 -18.08 29.41 15.90
N PHE A 9 -17.89 28.97 17.14
CA PHE A 9 -17.29 27.68 17.45
C PHE A 9 -18.15 26.52 16.92
N LEU A 10 -19.48 26.58 17.08
CA LEU A 10 -20.40 25.57 16.57
C LEU A 10 -20.48 25.55 15.03
N ILE A 11 -20.41 26.71 14.37
CA ILE A 11 -20.30 26.81 12.91
C ILE A 11 -18.98 26.22 12.42
N LEU A 12 -17.87 26.53 13.10
CA LEU A 12 -16.56 25.97 12.77
C LEU A 12 -16.55 24.44 12.92
N LEU A 13 -17.17 23.91 13.98
CA LEU A 13 -17.31 22.47 14.21
C LEU A 13 -18.17 21.78 13.13
N TYR A 14 -19.20 22.47 12.61
CA TYR A 14 -20.10 21.96 11.56
C TYR A 14 -19.44 21.93 10.17
N VAL A 15 -18.47 22.83 9.91
CA VAL A 15 -17.77 22.92 8.62
C VAL A 15 -16.56 21.98 8.55
N LEU A 16 -16.02 21.51 9.68
CA LEU A 16 -14.71 20.86 9.74
C LEU A 16 -14.60 19.39 9.27
N PRO A 17 -15.65 18.56 9.11
CA PRO A 17 -15.46 17.30 8.42
C PRO A 17 -16.55 17.03 7.36
N LYS A 18 -16.53 17.82 6.27
CA LYS A 18 -16.92 17.31 4.94
C LYS A 18 -15.71 17.14 4.04
N GLN A 19 -14.59 16.77 4.64
CA GLN A 19 -13.44 16.28 3.89
C GLN A 19 -13.80 14.84 3.56
N ASP A 20 -14.03 14.54 2.29
CA ASP A 20 -14.22 13.17 1.83
C ASP A 20 -12.94 12.39 2.15
N LEU A 21 -12.91 11.78 3.34
CA LEU A 21 -11.86 10.89 3.78
C LEU A 21 -11.98 9.62 2.96
N HIS A 22 -11.42 9.66 1.75
CA HIS A 22 -11.26 8.50 0.91
C HIS A 22 -10.18 7.62 1.53
N ALA A 23 -10.60 6.59 2.26
CA ALA A 23 -9.72 5.51 2.65
C ALA A 23 -9.21 4.83 1.36
N GLN A 24 -7.94 5.03 1.04
CA GLN A 24 -7.27 4.30 -0.02
C GLN A 24 -6.80 2.97 0.55
N GLY A 25 -7.48 1.88 0.16
CA GLY A 25 -7.05 0.52 0.49
C GLY A 25 -5.81 0.13 -0.33
N SER A 26 -5.11 -0.92 0.12
CA SER A 26 -4.00 -1.47 -0.66
C SER A 26 -4.49 -1.91 -2.04
N GLN A 27 -3.65 -1.70 -3.07
CA GLN A 27 -3.94 -2.17 -4.43
C GLN A 27 -3.95 -3.70 -4.53
N GLU A 28 -3.40 -4.38 -3.53
CA GLU A 28 -3.49 -5.83 -3.34
C GLU A 28 -4.63 -6.18 -2.40
N LEU A 29 -5.23 -7.37 -2.60
CA LEU A 29 -6.19 -7.93 -1.65
C LEU A 29 -5.58 -8.12 -0.25
N LEU A 30 -4.28 -8.44 -0.21
CA LEU A 30 -3.49 -8.57 1.01
C LEU A 30 -2.16 -7.82 0.84
N PRO A 31 -1.74 -7.01 1.82
CA PRO A 31 -0.40 -6.42 1.82
C PRO A 31 0.66 -7.52 1.78
N LYS A 32 1.75 -7.28 1.06
CA LYS A 32 2.76 -8.29 0.73
C LYS A 32 4.07 -8.06 1.45
N GLY A 33 4.82 -9.15 1.63
CA GLY A 33 6.13 -9.16 2.27
C GLY A 33 6.08 -9.54 3.74
N ALA A 34 7.03 -10.38 4.16
CA ALA A 34 7.12 -10.88 5.53
C ALA A 34 7.28 -9.74 6.55
N ARG A 35 8.00 -8.67 6.20
CA ARG A 35 8.16 -7.48 7.05
C ARG A 35 6.83 -6.79 7.33
N ALA A 36 5.99 -6.60 6.30
CA ALA A 36 4.66 -6.04 6.48
C ALA A 36 3.80 -6.94 7.36
N ALA A 37 3.82 -8.27 7.13
CA ALA A 37 3.07 -9.23 7.93
C ALA A 37 3.47 -9.23 9.41
N ALA A 38 4.78 -9.18 9.70
CA ALA A 38 5.31 -9.13 11.07
C ALA A 38 4.91 -7.85 11.82
N LEU A 39 4.60 -6.76 11.09
CA LEU A 39 4.13 -5.49 11.63
C LEU A 39 2.59 -5.37 11.66
N GLY A 40 1.87 -6.48 11.54
CA GLY A 40 0.40 -6.44 11.48
C GLY A 40 -0.13 -5.67 10.28
N HIS A 41 0.61 -5.68 9.18
CA HIS A 41 0.37 -4.93 7.94
C HIS A 41 0.45 -3.40 8.07
N ALA A 42 1.07 -2.87 9.12
CA ALA A 42 1.41 -1.45 9.24
C ALA A 42 2.62 -1.07 8.35
N SER A 43 2.45 -1.17 7.02
CA SER A 43 3.54 -1.04 6.04
C SER A 43 3.62 0.31 5.33
N LEU A 44 2.73 1.26 5.63
CA LEU A 44 2.63 2.53 4.89
C LEU A 44 3.94 3.34 4.91
N THR A 45 4.70 3.27 6.02
CA THR A 45 5.95 4.03 6.20
C THR A 45 7.21 3.25 5.76
N LEU A 46 7.05 2.04 5.23
CA LEU A 46 8.18 1.23 4.79
C LEU A 46 8.66 1.66 3.40
N VAL A 47 9.97 1.86 3.29
CA VAL A 47 10.68 2.14 2.03
C VAL A 47 11.52 0.92 1.68
N ASP A 48 10.95 0.01 0.89
CA ASP A 48 11.61 -1.21 0.43
C ASP A 48 10.99 -1.75 -0.88
N GLY A 49 11.51 -2.86 -1.40
CA GLY A 49 11.01 -3.49 -2.63
C GLY A 49 9.55 -3.94 -2.58
N TRP A 50 8.96 -4.11 -1.38
CA TRP A 50 7.55 -4.44 -1.21
C TRP A 50 6.63 -3.21 -1.33
N ALA A 51 7.19 -2.00 -1.36
CA ALA A 51 6.43 -0.76 -1.51
C ALA A 51 5.57 -0.73 -2.78
N LEU A 52 5.93 -1.42 -3.86
CA LEU A 52 5.07 -1.58 -5.05
C LEU A 52 3.68 -2.12 -4.73
N PHE A 53 3.59 -3.00 -3.73
CA PHE A 53 2.35 -3.65 -3.35
C PHE A 53 1.63 -2.90 -2.22
N ASN A 54 2.39 -2.26 -1.35
CA ASN A 54 1.89 -1.72 -0.08
C ASN A 54 1.71 -0.20 -0.09
N ASN A 55 2.66 0.54 -0.68
CA ASN A 55 2.64 1.99 -0.80
C ASN A 55 3.55 2.45 -1.97
N PRO A 56 3.03 2.54 -3.21
CA PRO A 56 3.83 2.95 -4.36
C PRO A 56 4.47 4.35 -4.21
N GLY A 57 3.92 5.24 -3.38
CA GLY A 57 4.51 6.55 -3.11
C GLY A 57 5.86 6.47 -2.41
N ALA A 58 6.08 5.44 -1.58
CA ALA A 58 7.36 5.22 -0.90
C ALA A 58 8.49 4.81 -1.86
N LEU A 59 8.17 4.35 -3.08
CA LEU A 59 9.17 3.95 -4.07
C LEU A 59 10.10 5.10 -4.47
N GLY A 60 9.63 6.37 -4.42
CA GLY A 60 10.45 7.54 -4.72
C GLY A 60 11.60 7.77 -3.74
N LEU A 61 11.52 7.13 -2.56
CA LEU A 61 12.51 7.19 -1.50
C LEU A 61 13.48 6.01 -1.52
N VAL A 62 13.27 5.00 -2.39
CA VAL A 62 14.20 3.86 -2.51
C VAL A 62 15.52 4.33 -3.13
N THR A 63 16.63 4.02 -2.45
CA THR A 63 17.97 4.45 -2.86
C THR A 63 18.80 3.36 -3.52
N GLU A 64 18.42 2.09 -3.36
CA GLU A 64 19.15 0.93 -3.86
C GLU A 64 18.25 0.03 -4.70
N ALA A 65 18.82 -0.55 -5.76
CA ALA A 65 18.09 -1.53 -6.56
C ALA A 65 17.83 -2.78 -5.72
N SER A 66 16.60 -3.30 -5.78
CA SER A 66 16.22 -4.50 -5.03
C SER A 66 15.22 -5.34 -5.79
N ALA A 67 15.33 -6.65 -5.62
CA ALA A 67 14.35 -7.62 -6.08
C ALA A 67 13.78 -8.35 -4.87
N VAL A 68 12.47 -8.56 -4.87
CA VAL A 68 11.77 -9.30 -3.81
C VAL A 68 10.90 -10.37 -4.43
N VAL A 69 10.82 -11.51 -3.76
CA VAL A 69 9.88 -12.59 -4.06
C VAL A 69 9.35 -13.15 -2.75
N GLY A 70 8.10 -13.55 -2.72
CA GLY A 70 7.48 -14.05 -1.51
C GLY A 70 6.21 -14.81 -1.81
N TYR A 71 5.98 -15.82 -0.97
CA TYR A 71 4.83 -16.69 -1.01
C TYR A 71 4.24 -16.78 0.40
N ASP A 72 2.95 -16.55 0.52
CA ASP A 72 2.16 -16.67 1.75
C ASP A 72 1.13 -17.79 1.52
N HIS A 73 1.17 -18.83 2.35
CA HIS A 73 0.25 -19.96 2.29
C HIS A 73 -0.51 -20.07 3.61
N ARG A 74 -1.72 -19.52 3.62
CA ARG A 74 -2.52 -19.41 4.85
C ARG A 74 -3.32 -20.68 5.09
N TRP A 75 -3.15 -21.25 6.29
CA TRP A 75 -3.94 -22.38 6.79
C TRP A 75 -3.97 -23.62 5.88
N GLN A 76 -2.95 -23.80 5.05
CA GLN A 76 -2.85 -24.89 4.08
C GLN A 76 -3.95 -24.90 3.00
N LEU A 77 -4.61 -23.75 2.78
CA LEU A 77 -5.65 -23.58 1.78
C LEU A 77 -5.06 -22.93 0.52
N ALA A 78 -5.19 -23.61 -0.62
CA ALA A 78 -4.72 -23.10 -1.90
C ALA A 78 -5.44 -21.78 -2.28
N GLU A 79 -6.70 -21.66 -1.90
CA GLU A 79 -7.58 -20.50 -2.11
C GLU A 79 -7.11 -19.25 -1.37
N LEU A 80 -6.29 -19.41 -0.34
CA LEU A 80 -5.78 -18.32 0.50
C LEU A 80 -4.28 -18.13 0.34
N SER A 81 -3.73 -18.65 -0.75
CA SER A 81 -2.34 -18.50 -1.12
C SER A 81 -2.10 -17.18 -1.84
N SER A 82 -0.98 -16.51 -1.55
CA SER A 82 -0.55 -15.29 -2.20
C SER A 82 0.89 -15.41 -2.66
N LEU A 83 1.16 -15.00 -3.89
CA LEU A 83 2.50 -14.87 -4.45
C LEU A 83 2.73 -13.40 -4.82
N GLY A 84 3.95 -12.92 -4.69
CA GLY A 84 4.37 -11.61 -5.17
C GLY A 84 5.84 -11.60 -5.53
N ALA A 85 6.16 -10.91 -6.61
CA ALA A 85 7.54 -10.61 -6.99
C ALA A 85 7.62 -9.19 -7.56
N ALA A 86 8.66 -8.45 -7.19
CA ALA A 86 8.88 -7.10 -7.69
C ALA A 86 10.38 -6.81 -7.83
N TYR A 87 10.70 -5.92 -8.74
CA TYR A 87 12.02 -5.34 -8.92
C TYR A 87 11.91 -3.82 -8.96
N VAL A 88 12.68 -3.16 -8.10
CA VAL A 88 12.78 -1.69 -8.01
C VAL A 88 14.16 -1.27 -8.50
N HIS A 89 14.20 -0.28 -9.39
CA HIS A 89 15.42 0.37 -9.82
C HIS A 89 15.37 1.86 -9.45
N PRO A 90 16.27 2.36 -8.58
CA PRO A 90 16.37 3.78 -8.27
C PRO A 90 16.90 4.57 -9.47
N LEU A 91 16.37 5.77 -9.67
CA LEU A 91 16.81 6.75 -10.65
C LEU A 91 17.32 7.99 -9.90
N ALA A 92 17.83 8.99 -10.64
CA ALA A 92 18.34 10.23 -10.05
C ALA A 92 17.27 11.00 -9.24
N ASN A 93 16.02 11.00 -9.69
CA ASN A 93 14.91 11.78 -9.13
C ASN A 93 13.73 10.91 -8.66
N GLY A 94 13.93 9.62 -8.45
CA GLY A 94 12.84 8.71 -8.14
C GLY A 94 13.21 7.25 -8.32
N SER A 95 12.25 6.43 -8.73
CA SER A 95 12.49 5.03 -9.12
C SER A 95 11.48 4.54 -10.16
N VAL A 96 11.89 3.52 -10.90
CA VAL A 96 11.00 2.72 -11.76
C VAL A 96 10.92 1.32 -11.17
N THR A 97 9.72 0.78 -11.14
CA THR A 97 9.44 -0.50 -10.50
C THR A 97 8.50 -1.32 -11.34
N VAL A 98 8.77 -2.63 -11.42
CA VAL A 98 7.91 -3.60 -12.08
C VAL A 98 7.64 -4.76 -11.13
N GLY A 99 6.50 -5.39 -11.25
CA GLY A 99 6.18 -6.55 -10.44
C GLY A 99 4.92 -7.27 -10.86
N ALA A 100 4.71 -8.42 -10.25
CA ALA A 100 3.57 -9.26 -10.46
C ALA A 100 3.10 -9.83 -9.12
N SER A 101 1.80 -10.06 -9.01
CA SER A 101 1.22 -10.75 -7.88
C SER A 101 0.12 -11.70 -8.31
N ARG A 102 -0.09 -12.73 -7.49
CA ARG A 102 -1.23 -13.62 -7.59
C ARG A 102 -1.81 -13.86 -6.21
N PHE A 103 -3.12 -13.90 -6.10
CA PHE A 103 -3.84 -14.37 -4.92
C PHE A 103 -4.87 -15.41 -5.36
N GLY A 104 -5.07 -16.46 -4.57
CA GLY A 104 -6.11 -17.45 -4.78
C GLY A 104 -5.66 -18.76 -5.43
N GLY A 105 -6.63 -19.67 -5.53
CA GLY A 105 -6.45 -21.06 -5.92
C GLY A 105 -6.72 -21.32 -7.41
N PRO A 106 -7.03 -22.59 -7.78
CA PRO A 106 -7.30 -22.96 -9.16
C PRO A 106 -8.59 -22.35 -9.72
N HIS A 107 -9.65 -22.30 -8.91
CA HIS A 107 -11.00 -21.92 -9.35
C HIS A 107 -11.29 -20.42 -9.23
N LEU A 108 -10.69 -19.76 -8.25
CA LEU A 108 -10.78 -18.32 -8.05
C LEU A 108 -9.38 -17.78 -7.77
N HIS A 109 -8.89 -16.95 -8.67
CA HIS A 109 -7.62 -16.27 -8.49
C HIS A 109 -7.67 -14.87 -9.07
N GLU A 110 -6.87 -13.99 -8.48
CA GLU A 110 -6.56 -12.66 -8.97
C GLU A 110 -5.09 -12.63 -9.34
N SER A 111 -4.77 -12.25 -10.57
CA SER A 111 -3.40 -12.05 -11.04
C SER A 111 -3.25 -10.60 -11.47
N LYS A 112 -2.21 -9.93 -10.98
CA LYS A 112 -1.93 -8.52 -11.28
C LYS A 112 -0.51 -8.38 -11.79
N LEU A 113 -0.36 -7.59 -12.85
CA LEU A 113 0.91 -7.03 -13.27
C LEU A 113 0.94 -5.56 -12.87
N LYS A 114 2.09 -5.09 -12.39
CA LYS A 114 2.27 -3.76 -11.84
C LYS A 114 3.49 -3.11 -12.44
N LEU A 115 3.32 -1.84 -12.78
CA LEU A 115 4.36 -0.94 -13.23
C LEU A 115 4.18 0.36 -12.46
N ALA A 116 5.26 0.92 -11.93
CA ALA A 116 5.22 2.17 -11.19
C ALA A 116 6.46 3.02 -11.51
N TYR A 117 6.23 4.32 -11.57
CA TYR A 117 7.25 5.34 -11.44
C TYR A 117 6.88 6.20 -10.24
N ALA A 118 7.87 6.49 -9.39
CA ALA A 118 7.66 7.35 -8.23
C ALA A 118 8.78 8.39 -8.18
N HIS A 119 8.38 9.67 -8.14
CA HIS A 119 9.30 10.79 -7.96
C HIS A 119 9.62 10.97 -6.47
N ARG A 120 10.80 11.51 -6.16
CA ARG A 120 11.24 11.82 -4.79
C ARG A 120 10.51 13.02 -4.18
#